data_AF-A0A535KT56-F1
#
_entry.id   AF-A0A535KT56-F1
#
_cell.length_a   1.000
_cell.length_b   1.000
_cell.length_c   1.000
_cell.angle_alpha   90.00
_cell.angle_beta   90.00
_cell.angle_gamma   90.00
#
_symmetry.space_group_name_H-M   'P 1'
#
loop_
_entity.id
_entity.type
_entity.pdbx_description
1 polymer ?
#
loop_
_entity_poly.entity_id
_entity_poly.type
_entity_poly.pdbx_seq_one_letter_code
_entity_poly.pdbx_strand_id
1 'polypeptide(L)'
;MLVRIDATSVKALAPFSNPSSCLTWGSVDSGAFVCTGESVMTGGGTAQQKVAEPVSVRRADGTQLWAFTVTGTNAPSSPVLAPDSQHVIMCCSDDGSGGVVKLLIGRDGSQVSLARGLYGSAWLDSTTVAGDFNTDPLKQPPFTLAYVTTGAPASAISMGFSGAIIGTVSS
;
A
#
# COMPACT_ATOMS: atom_id res chain seq x y z
N MET A 1 -11.62 18.43 2.50
CA MET A 1 -11.90 18.26 1.06
C MET A 1 -10.67 17.64 0.42
N LEU A 2 -10.79 16.47 -0.19
CA LEU A 2 -9.70 15.86 -0.96
C LEU A 2 -9.88 16.32 -2.42
N VAL A 3 -8.80 16.77 -3.05
CA VAL A 3 -8.81 17.24 -4.44
C VAL A 3 -7.65 16.61 -5.19
N ARG A 4 -7.83 16.36 -6.48
CA ARG A 4 -6.70 16.13 -7.37
C ARG A 4 -6.14 17.49 -7.80
N ILE A 5 -4.82 17.63 -7.81
CA ILE A 5 -4.15 18.83 -8.34
C ILE A 5 -3.62 18.51 -9.73
N ASP A 6 -3.94 19.35 -10.70
CA ASP A 6 -3.30 19.30 -12.00
C ASP A 6 -1.84 19.75 -11.85
N ALA A 7 -0.89 18.86 -12.18
CA ALA A 7 0.52 19.10 -11.94
C ALA A 7 1.09 20.26 -12.79
N THR A 8 0.49 20.55 -13.93
CA THR A 8 0.98 21.59 -14.85
C THR A 8 0.51 22.98 -14.44
N SER A 9 -0.77 23.12 -14.12
CA SER A 9 -1.41 24.40 -13.79
C SER A 9 -1.43 24.70 -12.30
N VAL A 10 -1.12 23.72 -11.44
CA VAL A 10 -1.21 23.81 -9.97
C VAL A 10 -2.63 24.20 -9.53
N LYS A 11 -3.64 23.82 -10.31
CA LYS A 11 -5.05 24.06 -9.99
C LYS A 11 -5.69 22.79 -9.44
N ALA A 12 -6.56 22.98 -8.46
CA ALA A 12 -7.45 21.91 -8.03
C ALA A 12 -8.39 21.53 -9.18
N LEU A 13 -8.43 20.25 -9.49
CA LEU A 13 -9.46 19.62 -10.31
C LEU A 13 -10.72 19.38 -9.47
N ALA A 14 -11.67 18.62 -10.03
CA ALA A 14 -12.86 18.21 -9.30
C ALA A 14 -12.49 17.56 -7.94
N PRO A 15 -13.20 17.90 -6.86
CA PRO A 15 -12.97 17.26 -5.57
C PRO A 15 -13.30 15.77 -5.67
N PHE A 16 -12.51 14.96 -4.97
CA PHE A 16 -12.89 13.58 -4.72
C PHE A 16 -14.20 13.58 -3.94
N SER A 17 -15.15 12.75 -4.37
CA SER A 17 -16.41 12.66 -3.64
C SER A 17 -16.16 12.13 -2.22
N ASN A 18 -16.74 12.78 -1.23
CA ASN A 18 -16.82 12.30 0.16
C ASN A 18 -15.45 12.04 0.86
N PRO A 19 -14.66 13.10 1.12
CA PRO A 19 -13.39 13.00 1.85
C PRO A 19 -13.54 12.58 3.32
N SER A 20 -14.77 12.53 3.82
CA SER A 20 -15.12 12.20 5.20
C SER A 20 -15.47 10.72 5.41
N SER A 21 -15.59 9.92 4.33
CA SER A 21 -15.99 8.50 4.47
C SER A 21 -14.83 7.52 4.65
N CYS A 22 -13.58 7.93 4.44
CA CYS A 22 -12.41 7.06 4.58
C CYS A 22 -11.09 7.83 4.57
N LEU A 23 -10.03 7.19 5.05
CA LEU A 23 -8.66 7.69 4.94
C LEU A 23 -8.12 7.39 3.53
N THR A 24 -7.40 8.36 2.96
CA THR A 24 -6.79 8.29 1.62
C THR A 24 -5.37 8.84 1.69
N TRP A 25 -4.43 8.17 1.02
CA TRP A 25 -2.99 8.49 1.05
C TRP A 25 -2.49 9.12 -0.26
N GLY A 26 -3.16 8.84 -1.37
CA GLY A 26 -2.79 9.34 -2.70
C GLY A 26 -3.70 8.77 -3.79
N SER A 27 -3.47 9.22 -5.02
CA SER A 27 -4.17 8.75 -6.22
C SER A 27 -3.16 8.50 -7.34
N VAL A 28 -3.51 7.62 -8.27
CA VAL A 28 -2.76 7.41 -9.52
C VAL A 28 -3.25 8.35 -10.64
N ASP A 29 -2.62 8.35 -11.81
CA ASP A 29 -2.92 9.28 -12.90
C ASP A 29 -4.34 9.16 -13.46
N SER A 30 -4.96 7.98 -13.35
CA SER A 30 -6.38 7.81 -13.68
C SER A 30 -7.32 8.55 -12.72
N GLY A 31 -6.78 9.06 -11.60
CA GLY A 31 -7.53 9.59 -10.48
C GLY A 31 -8.10 8.51 -9.56
N ALA A 32 -7.80 7.23 -9.78
CA ALA A 32 -8.19 6.19 -8.83
C ALA A 32 -7.39 6.32 -7.54
N PHE A 33 -8.02 5.97 -6.41
CA PHE A 33 -7.43 6.05 -5.09
C PHE A 33 -7.86 4.90 -4.19
N VAL A 34 -7.06 4.63 -3.15
CA VAL A 34 -7.40 3.67 -2.10
C VAL A 34 -8.06 4.41 -0.94
N CYS A 35 -9.15 3.83 -0.45
CA CYS A 35 -10.03 4.34 0.58
C CYS A 35 -10.10 3.29 1.69
N THR A 36 -9.51 3.58 2.85
CA THR A 36 -9.54 2.69 4.02
C THR A 36 -10.65 3.13 4.99
N GLY A 37 -11.54 2.20 5.30
CA GLY A 37 -12.70 2.45 6.15
C GLY A 37 -12.38 2.33 7.64
N GLU A 38 -13.41 2.19 8.46
CA GLU A 38 -13.24 2.01 9.91
C GLU A 38 -12.78 0.59 10.24
N SER A 39 -11.69 0.47 10.98
CA SER A 39 -11.15 -0.81 11.43
C SER A 39 -12.08 -1.48 12.44
N VAL A 40 -12.18 -2.80 12.36
CA VAL A 40 -12.87 -3.63 13.36
C VAL A 40 -11.85 -4.42 14.17
N MET A 41 -11.77 -4.15 15.47
CA MET A 41 -10.89 -4.87 16.40
C MET A 41 -11.65 -5.99 17.11
N THR A 42 -11.04 -7.17 17.16
CA THR A 42 -11.49 -8.32 17.96
C THR A 42 -10.38 -8.76 18.90
N GLY A 43 -10.73 -9.25 20.10
CA GLY A 43 -9.74 -9.70 21.09
C GLY A 43 -8.80 -8.60 21.61
N GLY A 44 -9.24 -7.35 21.63
CA GLY A 44 -8.40 -6.19 21.99
C GLY A 44 -7.67 -6.35 23.32
N GLY A 45 -6.37 -6.03 23.33
CA GLY A 45 -5.52 -6.14 24.52
C GLY A 45 -5.08 -7.56 24.87
N THR A 46 -5.32 -8.54 23.99
CA THR A 46 -4.89 -9.94 24.17
C THR A 46 -3.89 -10.37 23.10
N ALA A 47 -3.24 -11.52 23.31
CA ALA A 47 -2.37 -12.14 22.29
C ALA A 47 -3.14 -12.59 21.04
N GLN A 48 -4.48 -12.65 21.10
CA GLN A 48 -5.36 -13.02 20.00
C GLN A 48 -5.96 -11.80 19.29
N GLN A 49 -5.48 -10.59 19.59
CA GLN A 49 -5.97 -9.38 18.96
C GLN A 49 -5.85 -9.46 17.44
N LYS A 50 -6.94 -9.11 16.76
CA LYS A 50 -6.98 -8.94 15.31
C LYS A 50 -7.71 -7.67 14.95
N VAL A 51 -7.16 -6.92 14.02
CA VAL A 51 -7.75 -5.72 13.44
C VAL A 51 -8.01 -6.00 11.96
N ALA A 52 -9.28 -5.95 11.58
CA ALA A 52 -9.72 -6.07 10.20
C ALA A 52 -9.93 -4.66 9.63
N GLU A 53 -9.21 -4.33 8.56
CA GLU A 53 -9.29 -3.05 7.85
C GLU A 53 -10.07 -3.26 6.54
N PRO A 54 -11.29 -2.70 6.41
CA PRO A 54 -12.00 -2.68 5.15
C PRO A 54 -11.36 -1.66 4.21
N VAL A 55 -11.09 -2.07 2.97
CA VAL A 55 -10.42 -1.24 1.96
C VAL A 55 -11.18 -1.30 0.66
N SER A 56 -11.27 -0.16 -0.03
CA SER A 56 -11.84 -0.08 -1.37
C SER A 56 -10.95 0.74 -2.29
N VAL A 57 -10.91 0.35 -3.56
CA VAL A 57 -10.34 1.17 -4.64
C VAL A 57 -11.49 1.87 -5.35
N ARG A 58 -11.37 3.18 -5.54
CA ARG A 58 -12.44 4.02 -6.06
C ARG A 58 -11.94 4.89 -7.20
N ARG A 59 -12.83 5.24 -8.13
CA ARG A 59 -12.61 6.30 -9.12
C ARG A 59 -12.63 7.67 -8.43
N ALA A 60 -12.17 8.71 -9.13
CA ALA A 60 -12.17 10.08 -8.62
C ALA A 60 -13.56 10.58 -8.18
N ASP A 61 -14.63 10.10 -8.84
CA ASP A 61 -16.02 10.39 -8.50
C ASP A 61 -16.57 9.58 -7.31
N GLY A 62 -15.74 8.75 -6.67
CA GLY A 62 -16.07 7.88 -5.54
C GLY A 62 -16.66 6.53 -5.88
N THR A 63 -16.94 6.27 -7.14
CA THR A 63 -17.48 4.97 -7.57
C THR A 63 -16.48 3.87 -7.20
N GLN A 64 -16.94 2.90 -6.41
CA GLN A 64 -16.12 1.75 -6.05
C GLN A 64 -15.81 0.91 -7.29
N LEU A 65 -14.52 0.60 -7.49
CA LEU A 65 -14.02 -0.29 -8.53
C LEU A 65 -13.97 -1.74 -8.04
N TRP A 66 -13.47 -1.93 -6.81
CA TRP A 66 -13.34 -3.20 -6.11
C TRP A 66 -13.01 -2.95 -4.63
N ALA A 67 -13.11 -3.98 -3.79
CA ALA A 67 -12.89 -3.88 -2.36
C ALA A 67 -12.31 -5.19 -1.80
N PHE A 68 -11.65 -5.10 -0.65
CA PHE A 68 -11.04 -6.20 0.07
C PHE A 68 -10.92 -5.85 1.56
N THR A 69 -10.57 -6.83 2.38
CA THR A 69 -10.27 -6.61 3.82
C THR A 69 -8.90 -7.18 4.11
N VAL A 70 -8.06 -6.39 4.79
CA VAL A 70 -6.76 -6.85 5.30
C VAL A 70 -6.89 -7.08 6.79
N THR A 71 -6.29 -8.15 7.31
CA THR A 71 -6.26 -8.41 8.76
C THR A 71 -4.82 -8.45 9.24
N GLY A 72 -4.56 -7.86 10.41
CA GLY A 72 -3.29 -7.96 11.14
C GLY A 72 -3.52 -7.84 12.64
N THR A 73 -2.47 -8.02 13.43
CA THR A 73 -2.50 -7.82 14.90
C THR A 73 -2.78 -6.36 15.23
N ASN A 74 -2.26 -5.45 14.40
CA ASN A 74 -2.53 -4.01 14.41
C ASN A 74 -3.27 -3.61 13.14
N ALA A 75 -3.85 -2.40 13.12
CA ALA A 75 -4.52 -1.86 11.94
C ALA A 75 -3.56 -1.82 10.74
N PRO A 76 -3.84 -2.57 9.65
CA PRO A 76 -3.18 -2.37 8.38
C PRO A 76 -3.27 -0.90 7.93
N SER A 77 -2.23 -0.38 7.29
CA SER A 77 -2.10 1.02 6.91
C SER A 77 -1.18 1.21 5.70
N SER A 78 -0.97 2.47 5.31
CA SER A 78 -0.06 2.87 4.25
C SER A 78 -0.29 2.15 2.90
N PRO A 79 -1.54 2.13 2.39
CA PRO A 79 -1.83 1.54 1.08
C PRO A 79 -1.23 2.36 -0.05
N VAL A 80 -0.68 1.70 -1.06
CA VAL A 80 -0.21 2.33 -2.30
C VAL A 80 -0.80 1.59 -3.50
N LEU A 81 -1.58 2.31 -4.30
CA LEU A 81 -2.25 1.79 -5.50
C LEU A 81 -1.26 1.71 -6.67
N ALA A 82 -1.27 0.60 -7.39
CA ALA A 82 -0.52 0.46 -8.63
C ALA A 82 -1.10 1.35 -9.75
N PRO A 83 -0.28 1.82 -10.70
CA PRO A 83 -0.76 2.64 -11.83
C PRO A 83 -1.92 2.03 -12.63
N ASP A 84 -1.97 0.69 -12.74
CA ASP A 84 -3.05 -0.05 -13.42
C ASP A 84 -4.37 -0.11 -12.64
N SER A 85 -4.38 0.37 -11.39
CA SER A 85 -5.49 0.27 -10.44
C SER A 85 -5.97 -1.16 -10.15
N GLN A 86 -5.14 -2.17 -10.45
CA GLN A 86 -5.43 -3.59 -10.25
C GLN A 86 -4.75 -4.17 -9.01
N HIS A 87 -3.72 -3.50 -8.50
CA HIS A 87 -2.95 -3.99 -7.36
C HIS A 87 -2.81 -2.92 -6.28
N VAL A 88 -2.79 -3.34 -5.03
CA VAL A 88 -2.48 -2.49 -3.88
C VAL A 88 -1.36 -3.15 -3.09
N ILE A 89 -0.37 -2.36 -2.66
CA ILE A 89 0.52 -2.78 -1.57
C ILE A 89 0.03 -2.18 -0.26
N MET A 90 0.06 -2.93 0.83
CA MET A 90 -0.40 -2.44 2.13
C MET A 90 0.45 -2.99 3.27
N CYS A 91 0.75 -2.12 4.23
CA CYS A 91 1.34 -2.52 5.50
C CYS A 91 0.23 -2.87 6.49
N CYS A 92 0.50 -3.54 7.59
CA CYS A 92 1.25 -4.76 7.52
C CYS A 92 0.36 -5.84 8.12
N SER A 93 0.46 -7.05 7.58
CA SER A 93 -0.22 -8.23 8.11
C SER A 93 0.79 -9.10 8.84
N ASP A 94 0.31 -9.92 9.77
CA ASP A 94 1.15 -10.94 10.39
C ASP A 94 1.23 -12.13 9.46
N ASP A 95 2.44 -12.58 9.16
CA ASP A 95 2.66 -13.80 8.38
C ASP A 95 2.73 -15.07 9.26
N GLY A 96 2.32 -14.95 10.52
CA GLY A 96 2.36 -16.05 11.50
C GLY A 96 3.75 -16.43 12.02
N SER A 97 4.80 -15.72 11.60
CA SER A 97 6.19 -16.04 11.98
C SER A 97 6.78 -15.14 13.07
N GLY A 98 5.95 -14.30 13.69
CA GLY A 98 6.40 -13.28 14.64
C GLY A 98 6.96 -12.00 14.01
N GLY A 99 6.78 -11.82 12.69
CA GLY A 99 7.10 -10.60 11.97
C GLY A 99 5.88 -9.99 11.28
N VAL A 100 6.02 -8.72 10.88
CA VAL A 100 5.04 -8.02 10.05
C VAL A 100 5.53 -7.99 8.59
N VAL A 101 4.64 -8.26 7.65
CA VAL A 101 4.94 -8.24 6.21
C VAL A 101 4.05 -7.25 5.48
N LYS A 102 4.59 -6.70 4.40
CA LYS A 102 3.80 -6.00 3.39
C LYS A 102 3.06 -7.02 2.54
N LEU A 103 1.83 -6.71 2.18
CA LEU A 103 1.03 -7.53 1.27
C LEU A 103 0.99 -6.89 -0.11
N LEU A 104 1.01 -7.73 -1.14
CA LEU A 104 0.48 -7.45 -2.47
C LEU A 104 -0.96 -7.97 -2.50
N ILE A 105 -1.90 -7.09 -2.80
CA ILE A 105 -3.32 -7.39 -2.93
C ILE A 105 -3.73 -7.23 -4.38
N GLY A 106 -4.26 -8.29 -4.99
CA GLY A 106 -4.85 -8.26 -6.32
C GLY A 106 -6.31 -7.81 -6.31
N ARG A 107 -6.79 -7.32 -7.45
CA ARG A 107 -8.19 -6.90 -7.65
C ARG A 107 -9.21 -7.99 -7.32
N ASP A 108 -8.83 -9.25 -7.49
CA ASP A 108 -9.64 -10.42 -7.14
C ASP A 108 -9.71 -10.68 -5.62
N GLY A 109 -9.03 -9.86 -4.82
CA GLY A 109 -8.94 -10.00 -3.37
C GLY A 109 -7.86 -10.97 -2.90
N SER A 110 -7.09 -11.57 -3.81
CA SER A 110 -5.93 -12.39 -3.47
C SER A 110 -4.89 -11.55 -2.71
N GLN A 111 -4.26 -12.15 -1.70
CA GLN A 111 -3.27 -11.48 -0.86
C GLN A 111 -2.04 -12.36 -0.74
N VAL A 112 -0.87 -11.81 -1.05
CA VAL A 112 0.41 -12.51 -0.98
C VAL A 112 1.42 -11.62 -0.27
N SER A 113 2.20 -12.21 0.64
CA SER A 113 3.30 -11.49 1.29
C SER A 113 4.37 -11.10 0.27
N LEU A 114 4.81 -9.85 0.36
CA LEU A 114 6.06 -9.45 -0.27
C LEU A 114 7.24 -10.13 0.42
N ALA A 115 8.40 -10.12 -0.23
CA ALA A 115 9.65 -10.60 0.31
C ALA A 115 9.88 -10.07 1.74
N ARG A 116 10.21 -10.97 2.68
CA ARG A 116 10.46 -10.59 4.07
C ARG A 116 11.60 -9.56 4.14
N GLY A 117 11.37 -8.50 4.89
CA GLY A 117 12.30 -7.38 5.02
C GLY A 117 12.14 -6.29 3.96
N LEU A 118 11.33 -6.51 2.92
CA LEU A 118 10.98 -5.47 1.98
C LEU A 118 9.85 -4.60 2.54
N TYR A 119 10.13 -3.32 2.79
CA TYR A 119 9.13 -2.31 3.03
C TYR A 119 8.74 -1.64 1.70
N GLY A 120 7.83 -2.29 0.95
CA GLY A 120 7.30 -1.74 -0.29
C GLY A 120 6.57 -0.41 -0.06
N SER A 121 7.06 0.65 -0.70
CA SER A 121 6.57 2.02 -0.55
C SER A 121 6.18 2.67 -1.89
N ALA A 122 6.53 2.04 -3.01
CA ALA A 122 6.38 2.61 -4.34
C ALA A 122 6.14 1.54 -5.41
N TRP A 123 5.49 1.96 -6.49
CA TRP A 123 5.39 1.21 -7.74
C TRP A 123 6.29 1.87 -8.79
N LEU A 124 7.24 1.13 -9.37
CA LEU A 124 8.06 1.63 -10.49
C LEU A 124 7.27 1.56 -11.81
N ASP A 125 6.40 0.56 -11.91
CA ASP A 125 5.44 0.33 -12.99
C ASP A 125 4.26 -0.50 -12.42
N SER A 126 3.30 -0.94 -13.24
CA SER A 126 2.14 -1.71 -12.77
C SER A 126 2.46 -3.11 -12.22
N THR A 127 3.69 -3.58 -12.40
CA THR A 127 4.15 -4.94 -12.06
C THR A 127 5.34 -4.95 -11.11
N THR A 128 5.94 -3.80 -10.81
CA THR A 128 7.19 -3.73 -10.04
C THR A 128 7.00 -2.86 -8.80
N VAL A 129 7.12 -3.47 -7.62
CA VAL A 129 7.08 -2.79 -6.33
C VAL A 129 8.50 -2.58 -5.85
N ALA A 130 8.82 -1.36 -5.39
CA ALA A 130 10.11 -1.02 -4.83
C ALA A 130 9.98 -0.48 -3.40
N GLY A 131 11.06 -0.62 -2.65
CA GLY A 131 11.13 -0.14 -1.27
C GLY A 131 12.48 -0.36 -0.62
N ASP A 132 12.54 0.00 0.65
CA ASP A 132 13.70 -0.27 1.50
C ASP A 132 13.73 -1.75 1.86
N PHE A 133 14.91 -2.35 1.85
CA PHE A 133 15.12 -3.75 2.21
C PHE A 133 16.02 -3.88 3.44
N ASN A 134 15.46 -4.46 4.49
CA ASN A 134 16.17 -4.76 5.72
C ASN A 134 15.54 -5.95 6.46
N THR A 135 16.34 -6.97 6.75
CA THR A 135 15.94 -8.12 7.56
C THR A 135 16.46 -8.06 9.00
N ASP A 136 17.36 -7.12 9.29
CA ASP A 136 17.91 -6.92 10.64
C ASP A 136 17.18 -5.78 11.35
N PRO A 137 16.32 -6.06 12.35
CA PRO A 137 15.55 -5.04 13.04
C PRO A 137 16.42 -4.03 13.82
N LEU A 138 17.69 -4.33 14.08
CA LEU A 138 18.61 -3.44 14.79
C LEU A 138 19.39 -2.51 13.86
N LYS A 139 19.46 -2.85 12.56
CA LYS A 139 20.16 -2.04 11.58
C LYS A 139 19.47 -0.68 11.42
N GLN A 140 20.27 0.38 11.48
CA GLN A 140 19.82 1.74 11.19
C GLN A 140 20.02 2.09 9.70
N PRO A 141 19.23 3.01 9.14
CA PRO A 141 19.39 3.47 7.76
C PRO A 141 20.80 4.07 7.50
N PRO A 142 21.24 4.13 6.22
CA PRO A 142 20.44 3.84 5.02
C PRO A 142 20.29 2.35 4.74
N PHE A 143 19.09 1.96 4.29
CA PHE A 143 18.79 0.60 3.88
C PHE A 143 19.10 0.41 2.40
N THR A 144 19.41 -0.83 2.01
CA THR A 144 19.55 -1.18 0.59
C THR A 144 18.19 -1.08 -0.06
N LEU A 145 18.10 -0.47 -1.24
CA LEU A 145 16.86 -0.49 -2.00
C LEU A 145 16.73 -1.82 -2.73
N ALA A 146 15.51 -2.33 -2.78
CA ALA A 146 15.19 -3.53 -3.53
C ALA A 146 13.82 -3.39 -4.21
N TYR A 147 13.57 -4.27 -5.18
CA TYR A 147 12.27 -4.41 -5.80
C TYR A 147 11.84 -5.87 -5.87
N VAL A 148 10.54 -6.08 -6.04
CA VAL A 148 9.91 -7.36 -6.37
C VAL A 148 9.01 -7.15 -7.58
N THR A 149 8.70 -8.21 -8.30
CA THR A 149 7.67 -8.18 -9.35
C THR A 149 6.40 -8.85 -8.84
N THR A 150 5.24 -8.48 -9.39
CA THR A 150 3.95 -9.13 -9.07
C THR A 150 3.93 -10.62 -9.41
N GLY A 151 4.76 -11.05 -10.38
CA GLY A 151 4.96 -12.46 -10.71
C GLY A 151 5.88 -13.22 -9.74
N ALA A 152 6.68 -12.52 -8.93
CA ALA A 152 7.58 -13.12 -7.94
C ALA A 152 7.64 -12.27 -6.65
N PRO A 153 6.51 -12.06 -5.96
CA PRO A 153 6.40 -11.08 -4.87
C PRO A 153 7.28 -11.40 -3.66
N ALA A 154 7.61 -12.68 -3.44
CA ALA A 154 8.45 -13.14 -2.33
C ALA A 154 9.97 -13.03 -2.60
N SER A 155 10.40 -12.63 -3.80
CA SER A 155 11.81 -12.62 -4.22
C SER A 155 12.33 -11.21 -4.45
N ALA A 156 12.90 -10.60 -3.40
CA ALA A 156 13.49 -9.26 -3.49
C ALA A 156 14.81 -9.27 -4.28
N ILE A 157 14.93 -8.31 -5.19
CA ILE A 157 16.11 -8.06 -6.01
C ILE A 157 16.73 -6.73 -5.57
N SER A 158 18.00 -6.76 -5.17
CA SER A 158 18.76 -5.56 -4.80
C SER A 158 18.90 -4.62 -6.00
N MET A 159 18.69 -3.32 -5.78
CA MET A 159 18.98 -2.27 -6.77
C MET A 159 20.47 -1.89 -6.83
N GLY A 160 21.30 -2.43 -5.92
CA GLY A 160 22.74 -2.20 -5.89
C GLY A 160 23.19 -0.93 -5.16
N PHE A 161 22.25 -0.18 -4.56
CA PHE A 161 22.56 1.01 -3.77
C PHE A 161 21.61 1.15 -2.57
N SER A 162 22.00 1.99 -1.62
CA SER A 162 21.21 2.32 -0.43
C SER A 162 20.59 3.70 -0.55
N GLY A 163 19.45 3.91 0.11
CA GLY A 163 18.75 5.18 0.05
C GLY A 163 17.37 5.10 0.68
N ALA A 164 16.47 5.96 0.19
CA ALA A 164 15.05 5.94 0.47
C ALA A 164 14.28 6.24 -0.81
N ILE A 165 13.14 5.58 -1.02
CA ILE A 165 12.24 5.91 -2.12
C ILE A 165 11.24 6.97 -1.65
N ILE A 166 11.26 8.13 -2.31
CA ILE A 166 10.38 9.26 -1.98
C ILE A 166 9.41 9.48 -3.14
N GLY A 167 8.19 8.96 -2.98
CA GLY A 167 7.13 9.07 -3.96
C GLY A 167 7.41 8.32 -5.26
N THR A 168 6.39 8.25 -6.11
CA THR A 168 6.48 7.77 -7.49
C THR A 168 6.07 8.91 -8.39
N VAL A 169 6.97 9.35 -9.27
CA VAL A 169 6.59 10.26 -10.36
C VAL A 169 5.97 9.37 -11.43
N SER A 170 4.65 9.24 -11.40
CA SER A 170 3.90 8.65 -12.50
C SER A 170 3.84 9.66 -13.64
N SER A 171 4.26 9.24 -14.83
CA SER A 171 4.35 10.08 -16.04
C SER A 171 3.04 10.11 -16.81
#